data_AF-A0A925JGM5-F1
#
_entry.id   AF-A0A925JGM5-F1
#
_cell.length_a   1.000
_cell.length_b   1.000
_cell.length_c   1.000
_cell.angle_alpha   90.00
_cell.angle_beta   90.00
_cell.angle_gamma   90.00
#
_symmetry.space_group_name_H-M   'P 1'
#
loop_
_entity.id
_entity.type
_entity.pdbx_description
1 polymer ?
#
loop_
_entity_poly.entity_id
_entity_poly.type
_entity_poly.pdbx_seq_one_letter_code
_entity_poly.pdbx_strand_id
1 'polypeptide(L)'
;MACLTIAACLMMAVPLVRRVFAVEPLQDALTPQEKRGKQIYVEGTSSSGRAIMAYLGDAALEVPGSSMACANCHALNGQGKPEGGISPSNLTWEFLTKPYGGTGAGGRSHPAYTERALELAITRGLDPGGNKLLNVMPRYQMSREDMADLIAYLKRVGRDRDPGVTENSINIGTIVPARGELAGIGQAIKAVLTAYFAEVNSQGGIYNRKIELKFVEIAETPTITAANVRRFIQDEQVFAMTSAFTAGVDKEVTALMGELGVPTIGPLTLYPQVSHPLNRHVFYLLSGMDGQARALVQFASQRLPEQKTGALIVYPEGEMSAGVTEAIKEQCQKKSGCGQVQAHGYPRASFDAPSLVRKLSQTNKEIVFFLGTGEEALALMKEAEKLRWSPSLYMPGAAGSGILDAPLSFDRKIFLSFPTAPADQTMEGINEFRALAAKHKLPTNHLAMQLSAYSAARILVEGLKRAGKDISREKLIETLEGFNNYLTGLTPAITYGTNRRIGAMGAYVVTIDLQKREFLLAGPWVNTN
;
A
#
# COMPACT_ATOMS: atom_id res chain seq x y z
N MET A 1 -59.21 39.08 36.02
CA MET A 1 -60.16 38.84 34.89
C MET A 1 -59.41 37.95 33.90
N ALA A 2 -59.75 36.69 33.62
CA ALA A 2 -61.04 36.01 33.66
C ALA A 2 -60.87 34.49 33.87
N CYS A 3 -61.82 33.92 34.64
CA CYS A 3 -62.57 32.68 34.44
C CYS A 3 -61.83 31.37 34.05
N LEU A 4 -61.83 30.36 34.94
CA LEU A 4 -62.89 29.35 35.20
C LEU A 4 -62.88 28.20 34.17
N THR A 5 -62.37 27.02 34.56
CA THR A 5 -63.13 25.74 34.82
C THR A 5 -63.39 24.89 33.56
N ILE A 6 -63.46 23.55 33.54
CA ILE A 6 -63.28 22.39 34.44
C ILE A 6 -63.46 21.14 33.53
N ALA A 7 -62.86 20.02 33.93
CA ALA A 7 -63.28 18.62 33.69
C ALA A 7 -63.26 17.97 32.29
N ALA A 8 -62.36 16.99 32.18
CA ALA A 8 -62.63 15.56 32.37
C ALA A 8 -62.64 14.62 31.15
N CYS A 9 -61.92 13.50 31.38
CA CYS A 9 -62.13 12.14 30.87
C CYS A 9 -61.88 11.94 29.36
N LEU A 10 -61.23 10.88 28.90
CA LEU A 10 -61.24 9.51 29.35
C LEU A 10 -60.03 8.81 28.71
N MET A 11 -59.36 7.92 29.45
CA MET A 11 -58.38 6.99 28.88
C MET A 11 -59.05 6.06 27.87
N MET A 12 -58.56 6.06 26.62
CA MET A 12 -58.63 4.88 25.76
C MET A 12 -57.26 4.65 25.14
N ALA A 13 -56.69 3.49 25.48
CA ALA A 13 -55.45 3.00 24.92
C ALA A 13 -55.64 2.65 23.44
N VAL A 14 -54.81 3.23 22.58
CA VAL A 14 -54.59 2.76 21.20
C VAL A 14 -53.09 2.50 21.07
N PRO A 15 -52.63 1.28 20.72
CA PRO A 15 -51.22 1.03 20.53
C PRO A 15 -50.81 1.66 19.21
N LEU A 16 -50.07 2.76 19.27
CA LEU A 16 -49.44 3.35 18.10
C LEU A 16 -48.29 2.41 17.67
N VAL A 17 -48.58 1.52 16.74
CA VAL A 17 -47.61 0.67 16.06
C VAL A 17 -46.54 1.58 15.44
N ARG A 18 -45.38 1.64 16.10
CA ARG A 18 -44.14 2.13 15.49
C ARG A 18 -43.86 1.23 14.29
N ARG A 19 -44.20 1.70 13.09
CA ARG A 19 -43.60 1.18 11.85
C ARG A 19 -42.12 1.50 11.93
N VAL A 20 -41.37 0.55 12.48
CA VAL A 20 -39.94 0.43 12.23
C VAL A 20 -39.84 0.23 10.73
N PHE A 21 -39.40 1.25 9.99
CA PHE A 21 -38.81 1.01 8.69
C PHE A 21 -37.56 0.16 8.97
N ALA A 22 -37.73 -1.15 8.86
CA ALA A 22 -36.60 -2.05 8.72
C ALA A 22 -35.86 -1.57 7.48
N VAL A 23 -34.65 -1.06 7.66
CA VAL A 23 -33.69 -0.93 6.57
C VAL A 23 -33.53 -2.34 6.03
N GLU A 24 -34.00 -2.57 4.81
CA GLU A 24 -33.79 -3.84 4.11
C GLU A 24 -32.29 -4.18 4.14
N PRO A 25 -31.91 -5.43 4.43
CA PRO A 25 -30.50 -5.81 4.44
C PRO A 25 -29.91 -5.61 3.04
N LEU A 26 -28.71 -5.03 3.02
CA LEU A 26 -27.80 -4.87 1.87
C LEU A 26 -28.02 -5.94 0.79
N GLN A 27 -28.66 -5.56 -0.32
CA GLN A 27 -28.91 -6.40 -1.50
C GLN A 27 -27.63 -6.80 -2.28
N ASP A 28 -26.45 -6.49 -1.74
CA ASP A 28 -25.14 -6.67 -2.37
C ASP A 28 -24.32 -7.84 -1.81
N ALA A 29 -24.68 -8.42 -0.66
CA ALA A 29 -23.91 -9.53 -0.09
C ALA A 29 -24.25 -10.87 -0.77
N LEU A 30 -23.21 -11.64 -1.15
CA LEU A 30 -23.38 -12.98 -1.69
C LEU A 30 -23.98 -13.94 -0.65
N THR A 31 -24.95 -14.74 -1.09
CA THR A 31 -25.49 -15.88 -0.34
C THR A 31 -24.41 -16.94 -0.10
N PRO A 32 -24.58 -17.87 0.87
CA PRO A 32 -23.64 -18.98 1.06
C PRO A 32 -23.39 -19.80 -0.21
N GLN A 33 -24.42 -19.98 -1.04
CA GLN A 33 -24.32 -20.68 -2.31
C GLN A 33 -23.43 -19.92 -3.31
N GLU A 34 -23.69 -18.62 -3.48
CA GLU A 34 -22.91 -17.77 -4.38
C GLU A 34 -21.46 -17.61 -3.90
N LYS A 35 -21.20 -17.63 -2.59
CA LYS A 35 -19.82 -17.64 -2.05
C LYS A 35 -19.05 -18.90 -2.44
N ARG A 36 -19.68 -20.08 -2.36
CA ARG A 36 -19.07 -21.33 -2.85
C ARG A 36 -18.86 -21.29 -4.37
N GLY A 37 -19.82 -20.73 -5.11
CA GLY A 37 -19.69 -20.50 -6.53
C GLY A 37 -18.54 -19.55 -6.90
N LYS A 38 -18.35 -18.49 -6.12
CA LYS A 38 -17.23 -17.55 -6.26
C LYS A 38 -15.89 -18.25 -6.05
N GLN A 39 -15.78 -19.12 -5.03
CA GLN A 39 -14.60 -19.92 -4.80
C GLN A 39 -14.26 -20.78 -6.03
N ILE A 40 -15.25 -21.45 -6.63
CA ILE A 40 -15.04 -22.22 -7.87
C ILE A 40 -14.59 -21.30 -9.02
N TYR A 41 -15.23 -20.15 -9.18
CA TYR A 41 -14.92 -19.21 -10.26
C TYR A 41 -13.50 -18.61 -10.16
N VAL A 42 -13.10 -18.20 -8.95
CA VAL A 42 -11.85 -17.48 -8.68
C VAL A 42 -10.68 -18.43 -8.44
N GLU A 43 -10.91 -19.52 -7.71
CA GLU A 43 -9.85 -20.41 -7.24
C GLU A 43 -9.88 -21.78 -7.93
N GLY A 44 -10.95 -22.12 -8.65
CA GLY A 44 -11.09 -23.44 -9.28
C GLY A 44 -11.23 -24.60 -8.29
N THR A 45 -11.60 -24.33 -7.03
CA THR A 45 -11.71 -25.32 -5.95
C THR A 45 -13.14 -25.47 -5.45
N SER A 46 -13.49 -26.67 -4.96
CA SER A 46 -14.78 -26.94 -4.31
C SER A 46 -14.67 -26.74 -2.80
N SER A 47 -15.69 -26.10 -2.20
CA SER A 47 -15.82 -26.02 -0.74
C SER A 47 -16.03 -27.37 -0.06
N SER A 48 -16.44 -28.40 -0.82
CA SER A 48 -16.59 -29.78 -0.31
C SER A 48 -15.25 -30.52 -0.21
N GLY A 49 -14.17 -29.93 -0.74
CA GLY A 49 -12.85 -30.56 -0.84
C GLY A 49 -12.71 -31.57 -1.99
N ARG A 50 -13.78 -31.84 -2.75
CA ARG A 50 -13.70 -32.67 -3.97
C ARG A 50 -12.93 -31.94 -5.06
N ALA A 51 -12.05 -32.66 -5.75
CA ALA A 51 -11.29 -32.09 -6.85
C ALA A 51 -12.22 -31.73 -8.01
N ILE A 52 -12.03 -30.52 -8.55
CA ILE A 52 -12.57 -30.10 -9.84
C ILE A 52 -11.47 -30.32 -10.86
N MET A 53 -11.77 -31.00 -11.97
CA MET A 53 -10.80 -31.27 -13.03
C MET A 53 -11.14 -30.44 -14.28
N ALA A 54 -10.10 -29.95 -14.95
CA ALA A 54 -10.19 -29.23 -16.21
C ALA A 54 -9.43 -29.98 -17.30
N TYR A 55 -10.05 -30.11 -18.48
CA TYR A 55 -9.49 -30.79 -19.64
C TYR A 55 -9.23 -29.78 -20.76
N LEU A 56 -7.99 -29.73 -21.25
CA LEU A 56 -7.51 -28.81 -22.28
C LEU A 56 -7.34 -29.54 -23.62
N GLY A 57 -7.69 -28.86 -24.71
CA GLY A 57 -7.45 -29.29 -26.10
C GLY A 57 -8.02 -30.68 -26.43
N ASP A 58 -9.23 -30.78 -26.98
CA ASP A 58 -9.91 -32.06 -27.32
C ASP A 58 -9.73 -33.19 -26.28
N ALA A 59 -9.61 -32.81 -25.00
CA ALA A 59 -9.37 -33.66 -23.83
C ALA A 59 -8.00 -34.36 -23.70
N ALA A 60 -6.94 -33.85 -24.34
CA ALA A 60 -5.61 -34.47 -24.30
C ALA A 60 -4.83 -34.23 -22.99
N LEU A 61 -5.11 -33.14 -22.26
CA LEU A 61 -4.40 -32.80 -21.03
C LEU A 61 -5.37 -32.50 -19.89
N GLU A 62 -5.26 -33.29 -18.82
CA GLU A 62 -6.02 -33.14 -17.57
C GLU A 62 -5.19 -32.33 -16.55
N VAL A 63 -5.80 -31.29 -15.99
CA VAL A 63 -5.19 -30.46 -14.95
C VAL A 63 -6.20 -30.17 -13.83
N PRO A 64 -5.74 -29.89 -12.60
CA PRO A 64 -6.61 -29.40 -11.55
C PRO A 64 -7.33 -28.11 -11.97
N GLY A 65 -8.60 -27.96 -11.59
CA GLY A 65 -9.40 -26.76 -11.84
C GLY A 65 -8.75 -25.50 -11.27
N SER A 66 -7.99 -25.62 -10.18
CA SER A 66 -7.25 -24.50 -9.58
C SER A 66 -6.12 -23.95 -10.46
N SER A 67 -5.58 -24.75 -11.38
CA SER A 67 -4.63 -24.28 -12.40
C SER A 67 -5.32 -23.55 -13.55
N MET A 68 -6.63 -23.69 -13.67
CA MET A 68 -7.46 -23.19 -14.76
C MET A 68 -8.74 -22.54 -14.21
N ALA A 69 -8.62 -21.68 -13.20
CA ALA A 69 -9.78 -20.98 -12.66
C ALA A 69 -10.43 -20.08 -13.71
N CYS A 70 -11.78 -19.97 -13.71
CA CYS A 70 -12.52 -19.23 -14.72
C CYS A 70 -12.08 -17.75 -14.79
N ALA A 71 -11.81 -17.14 -13.63
CA ALA A 71 -11.37 -15.75 -13.51
C ALA A 71 -10.05 -15.45 -14.25
N ASN A 72 -9.18 -16.44 -14.49
CA ASN A 72 -7.90 -16.22 -15.18
C ASN A 72 -8.11 -15.77 -16.64
N CYS A 73 -9.14 -16.30 -17.30
CA CYS A 73 -9.50 -15.90 -18.67
C CYS A 73 -10.64 -14.87 -18.67
N HIS A 74 -11.64 -15.05 -17.81
CA HIS A 74 -12.86 -14.25 -17.84
C HIS A 74 -12.82 -13.01 -16.95
N ALA A 75 -11.69 -12.73 -16.30
CA ALA A 75 -11.49 -11.68 -15.29
C ALA A 75 -12.40 -11.83 -14.07
N LEU A 76 -12.06 -11.18 -12.95
CA LEU A 76 -12.87 -11.26 -11.73
C LEU A 76 -14.31 -10.73 -11.90
N ASN A 77 -14.51 -9.78 -12.81
CA ASN A 77 -15.81 -9.18 -13.12
C ASN A 77 -16.61 -9.93 -14.21
N GLY A 78 -16.07 -11.04 -14.74
CA GLY A 78 -16.71 -11.84 -15.77
C GLY A 78 -16.74 -11.24 -17.17
N GLN A 79 -16.08 -10.11 -17.44
CA GLN A 79 -16.18 -9.46 -18.76
C GLN A 79 -15.25 -10.05 -19.82
N GLY A 80 -14.28 -10.89 -19.45
CA GLY A 80 -13.23 -11.37 -20.34
C GLY A 80 -11.98 -10.50 -20.30
N LYS A 81 -10.79 -11.12 -20.26
CA LYS A 81 -9.48 -10.47 -20.41
C LYS A 81 -8.84 -10.92 -21.73
N PRO A 82 -8.82 -10.08 -22.78
CA PRO A 82 -8.17 -10.43 -24.04
C PRO A 82 -6.66 -10.60 -23.85
N GLU A 83 -6.10 -11.72 -24.30
CA GLU A 83 -4.68 -12.02 -24.21
C GLU A 83 -4.25 -12.94 -25.37
N GLY A 84 -3.06 -12.69 -25.94
CA GLY A 84 -2.49 -13.59 -26.96
C GLY A 84 -3.35 -13.80 -28.21
N GLY A 85 -4.19 -12.82 -28.58
CA GLY A 85 -5.13 -12.93 -29.69
C GLY A 85 -6.44 -13.68 -29.37
N ILE A 86 -6.61 -14.15 -28.13
CA ILE A 86 -7.85 -14.74 -27.64
C ILE A 86 -8.67 -13.66 -26.93
N SER A 87 -9.96 -13.58 -27.24
CA SER A 87 -10.92 -12.75 -26.51
C SER A 87 -11.96 -13.63 -25.82
N PRO A 88 -11.79 -13.92 -24.53
CA PRO A 88 -12.74 -14.71 -23.76
C PRO A 88 -14.13 -14.05 -23.73
N SER A 89 -15.20 -14.85 -23.76
CA SER A 89 -16.57 -14.35 -23.72
C SER A 89 -16.88 -13.60 -22.42
N ASN A 90 -17.77 -12.62 -22.51
CA ASN A 90 -18.38 -11.99 -21.34
C ASN A 90 -19.37 -12.98 -20.68
N LEU A 91 -19.10 -13.35 -19.44
CA LEU A 91 -19.86 -14.28 -18.60
C LEU A 91 -20.87 -13.60 -17.67
N THR A 92 -21.04 -12.29 -17.76
CA THR A 92 -22.10 -11.62 -16.98
C THR A 92 -23.46 -12.15 -17.41
N TRP A 93 -24.31 -12.44 -16.43
CA TRP A 93 -25.63 -13.03 -16.70
C TRP A 93 -26.49 -12.19 -17.64
N GLU A 94 -26.45 -10.87 -17.48
CA GLU A 94 -27.13 -9.92 -18.36
C GLU A 94 -26.68 -10.05 -19.81
N PHE A 95 -25.39 -10.32 -20.04
CA PHE A 95 -24.85 -10.53 -21.37
C PHE A 95 -25.23 -11.89 -21.94
N LEU A 96 -25.11 -12.94 -21.14
CA LEU A 96 -25.37 -14.33 -21.54
C LEU A 96 -26.86 -14.59 -21.85
N THR A 97 -27.77 -13.89 -21.16
CA THR A 97 -29.22 -14.14 -21.23
C THR A 97 -29.99 -13.15 -22.11
N LYS A 98 -29.29 -12.39 -22.95
CA LYS A 98 -29.93 -11.48 -23.93
C LYS A 98 -30.97 -12.23 -24.77
N PRO A 99 -32.22 -11.77 -24.86
CA PRO A 99 -33.30 -12.50 -25.54
C PRO A 99 -33.03 -12.80 -27.02
N TYR A 100 -32.28 -11.92 -27.68
CA TYR A 100 -31.88 -12.05 -29.08
C TYR A 100 -30.59 -12.88 -29.29
N GLY A 101 -30.05 -13.47 -28.22
CA GLY A 101 -28.81 -14.23 -28.27
C GLY A 101 -27.57 -13.36 -28.42
N GLY A 102 -26.48 -13.96 -28.87
CA GLY A 102 -25.19 -13.30 -29.01
C GLY A 102 -24.28 -13.97 -30.04
N THR A 103 -23.13 -13.35 -30.26
CA THR A 103 -22.07 -13.88 -31.11
C THR A 103 -20.91 -14.31 -30.22
N GLY A 104 -20.51 -15.58 -30.28
CA GLY A 104 -19.39 -16.11 -29.52
C GLY A 104 -18.04 -15.65 -30.08
N ALA A 105 -16.96 -15.92 -29.35
CA ALA A 105 -15.58 -15.53 -29.71
C ALA A 105 -15.10 -16.03 -31.10
N GLY A 106 -15.77 -17.02 -31.69
CA GLY A 106 -15.51 -17.50 -33.06
C GLY A 106 -16.42 -16.92 -34.14
N GLY A 107 -17.12 -15.81 -33.89
CA GLY A 107 -17.97 -15.13 -34.87
C GLY A 107 -19.32 -15.80 -35.16
N ARG A 108 -19.63 -16.92 -34.47
CA ARG A 108 -20.89 -17.67 -34.66
C ARG A 108 -21.96 -17.20 -33.70
N SER A 109 -23.19 -17.09 -34.20
CA SER A 109 -24.36 -16.71 -33.42
C SER A 109 -24.89 -17.89 -32.59
N HIS A 110 -25.45 -17.59 -31.42
CA HIS A 110 -26.14 -18.55 -30.57
C HIS A 110 -27.37 -17.91 -29.90
N PRO A 111 -28.41 -18.70 -29.56
CA PRO A 111 -29.54 -18.26 -28.72
C PRO A 111 -29.12 -17.84 -27.31
N ALA A 112 -30.04 -17.25 -26.54
CA ALA A 112 -29.81 -16.92 -25.14
C ALA A 112 -29.37 -18.14 -24.32
N TYR A 113 -28.43 -17.95 -23.39
CA TYR A 113 -28.05 -19.00 -22.46
C TYR A 113 -29.16 -19.26 -21.43
N THR A 114 -29.39 -20.54 -21.15
CA THR A 114 -30.10 -21.02 -19.96
C THR A 114 -29.09 -21.63 -18.99
N GLU A 115 -29.48 -21.92 -17.75
CA GLU A 115 -28.61 -22.65 -16.80
C GLU A 115 -28.12 -23.98 -17.38
N ARG A 116 -29.02 -24.72 -18.03
CA ARG A 116 -28.68 -25.98 -18.69
C ARG A 116 -27.69 -25.77 -19.84
N ALA A 117 -27.86 -24.72 -20.62
CA ALA A 117 -26.93 -24.41 -21.71
C ALA A 117 -25.55 -23.98 -21.17
N LEU A 118 -25.49 -23.28 -20.03
CA LEU A 118 -24.24 -22.95 -19.37
C LEU A 118 -23.53 -24.18 -18.84
N GLU A 119 -24.25 -25.10 -18.21
CA GLU A 119 -23.70 -26.39 -17.79
C GLU A 119 -23.09 -27.14 -18.98
N LEU A 120 -23.77 -27.18 -20.13
CA LEU A 120 -23.25 -27.81 -21.35
C LEU A 120 -22.03 -27.07 -21.92
N ALA A 121 -21.99 -25.75 -21.84
CA ALA A 121 -20.83 -24.96 -22.25
C ALA A 121 -19.61 -25.27 -21.39
N ILE A 122 -19.78 -25.34 -20.06
CA ILE A 122 -18.70 -25.59 -19.10
C ILE A 122 -18.21 -27.04 -19.17
N THR A 123 -19.12 -28.01 -19.29
CA THR A 123 -18.77 -29.45 -19.23
C THR A 123 -18.44 -30.05 -20.59
N ARG A 124 -19.09 -29.61 -21.67
CA ARG A 124 -18.97 -30.20 -23.01
C ARG A 124 -18.48 -29.22 -24.06
N GLY A 125 -18.42 -27.93 -23.75
CA GLY A 125 -17.98 -26.93 -24.71
C GLY A 125 -18.97 -26.61 -25.79
N LEU A 126 -20.26 -26.73 -25.49
CA LEU A 126 -21.33 -26.47 -26.45
C LEU A 126 -22.10 -25.24 -26.02
N ASP A 127 -22.22 -24.27 -26.92
CA ASP A 127 -23.10 -23.12 -26.73
C ASP A 127 -24.59 -23.51 -26.93
N PRO A 128 -25.55 -22.60 -26.67
CA PRO A 128 -26.98 -22.89 -26.82
C PRO A 128 -27.40 -23.23 -28.25
N GLY A 129 -26.60 -22.88 -29.26
CA GLY A 129 -26.81 -23.23 -30.67
C GLY A 129 -26.17 -24.57 -31.06
N GLY A 130 -25.51 -25.26 -30.12
CA GLY A 130 -24.77 -26.49 -30.37
C GLY A 130 -23.38 -26.27 -31.00
N ASN A 131 -22.91 -25.02 -31.09
CA ASN A 131 -21.58 -24.74 -31.59
C ASN A 131 -20.52 -25.13 -30.56
N LYS A 132 -19.44 -25.76 -31.02
CA LYS A 132 -18.25 -26.00 -30.19
C LYS A 132 -17.58 -24.67 -29.83
N LEU A 133 -17.31 -24.43 -28.55
CA LEU A 133 -16.48 -23.34 -28.06
C LEU A 133 -15.02 -23.54 -28.48
N LEU A 134 -14.23 -22.46 -28.50
CA LEU A 134 -12.81 -22.52 -28.82
C LEU A 134 -12.08 -23.55 -27.93
N ASN A 135 -11.11 -24.27 -28.52
CA ASN A 135 -10.38 -25.35 -27.84
C ASN A 135 -9.55 -24.86 -26.63
N VAL A 136 -9.27 -23.56 -26.57
CA VAL A 136 -8.62 -22.89 -25.44
C VAL A 136 -9.51 -22.81 -24.20
N MET A 137 -10.85 -22.90 -24.34
CA MET A 137 -11.75 -22.93 -23.19
C MET A 137 -11.76 -24.36 -22.59
N PRO A 138 -11.31 -24.55 -21.33
CA PRO A 138 -11.26 -25.86 -20.71
C PRO A 138 -12.65 -26.47 -20.54
N ARG A 139 -12.71 -27.81 -20.47
CA ARG A 139 -13.92 -28.55 -20.08
C ARG A 139 -13.80 -28.99 -18.65
N TYR A 140 -14.80 -28.70 -17.82
CA TYR A 140 -14.72 -28.96 -16.40
C TYR A 140 -15.57 -30.16 -16.00
N GLN A 141 -14.99 -31.02 -15.17
CA GLN A 141 -15.69 -32.09 -14.45
C GLN A 141 -15.76 -31.73 -12.98
N MET A 142 -16.98 -31.62 -12.46
CA MET A 142 -17.29 -31.27 -11.08
C MET A 142 -18.60 -31.92 -10.64
N SER A 143 -18.91 -31.86 -9.35
CA SER A 143 -20.18 -32.38 -8.84
C SER A 143 -21.36 -31.52 -9.31
N ARG A 144 -22.59 -32.05 -9.27
CA ARG A 144 -23.80 -31.27 -9.59
C ARG A 144 -23.99 -30.10 -8.63
N GLU A 145 -23.58 -30.27 -7.37
CA GLU A 145 -23.63 -29.23 -6.35
C GLU A 145 -22.67 -28.08 -6.69
N ASP A 146 -21.41 -28.39 -7.04
CA ASP A 146 -20.42 -27.41 -7.46
C ASP A 146 -20.88 -26.65 -8.73
N MET A 147 -21.46 -27.35 -9.69
CA MET A 147 -22.02 -26.72 -10.90
C MET A 147 -23.16 -25.76 -10.56
N ALA A 148 -24.07 -26.16 -9.66
CA ALA A 148 -25.17 -25.30 -9.22
C ALA A 148 -24.66 -24.06 -8.46
N ASP A 149 -23.66 -24.23 -7.60
CA ASP A 149 -22.99 -23.15 -6.89
C ASP A 149 -22.32 -22.18 -7.88
N LEU A 150 -21.55 -22.69 -8.85
CA LEU A 150 -20.92 -21.88 -9.89
C LEU A 150 -21.95 -21.09 -10.72
N ILE A 151 -23.03 -21.72 -11.17
CA ILE A 151 -24.11 -21.04 -11.91
C ILE A 151 -24.76 -19.97 -11.05
N ALA A 152 -24.99 -20.22 -9.75
CA ALA A 152 -25.51 -19.22 -8.83
C ALA A 152 -24.60 -17.98 -8.78
N TYR A 153 -23.28 -18.16 -8.73
CA TYR A 153 -22.35 -17.04 -8.75
C TYR A 153 -22.25 -16.34 -10.11
N LEU A 154 -22.31 -17.06 -11.23
CA LEU A 154 -22.30 -16.44 -12.57
C LEU A 154 -23.49 -15.49 -12.79
N LYS A 155 -24.61 -15.71 -12.09
CA LYS A 155 -25.74 -14.77 -12.04
C LYS A 155 -25.40 -13.43 -11.38
N ARG A 156 -24.36 -13.40 -10.54
CA ARG A 156 -23.91 -12.25 -9.74
C ARG A 156 -22.59 -11.65 -10.20
N VAL A 157 -21.72 -12.38 -10.91
CA VAL A 157 -20.33 -11.99 -11.21
C VAL A 157 -20.15 -10.57 -11.76
N GLY A 158 -21.09 -10.08 -12.58
CA GLY A 158 -21.05 -8.72 -13.14
C GLY A 158 -21.43 -7.59 -12.15
N ARG A 159 -21.99 -7.95 -11.00
CA ARG A 159 -22.45 -7.04 -9.95
C ARG A 159 -21.81 -7.32 -8.59
N ASP A 160 -21.05 -8.40 -8.45
CA ASP A 160 -20.26 -8.71 -7.25
C ASP A 160 -19.07 -7.74 -7.17
N ARG A 161 -19.21 -6.76 -6.29
CA ARG A 161 -18.19 -5.72 -6.07
C ARG A 161 -17.27 -6.12 -4.93
N ASP A 162 -16.07 -5.57 -4.96
CA ASP A 162 -15.18 -5.70 -3.82
C ASP A 162 -15.80 -5.05 -2.57
N PRO A 163 -15.53 -5.61 -1.37
CA PRO A 163 -15.92 -5.02 -0.10
C PRO A 163 -15.61 -3.52 -0.07
N GLY A 164 -16.61 -2.72 0.29
CA GLY A 164 -16.47 -1.27 0.42
C GLY A 164 -16.79 -0.47 -0.82
N VAL A 165 -17.12 -1.08 -1.96
CA VAL A 165 -17.61 -0.37 -3.14
C VAL A 165 -19.11 -0.60 -3.30
N THR A 166 -19.89 0.48 -3.18
CA THR A 166 -21.34 0.47 -3.40
C THR A 166 -21.70 1.29 -4.64
N GLU A 167 -22.98 1.52 -4.92
CA GLU A 167 -23.38 2.44 -6.00
C GLU A 167 -22.95 3.89 -5.74
N ASN A 168 -22.77 4.25 -4.48
CA ASN A 168 -22.71 5.64 -4.01
C ASN A 168 -21.58 5.90 -3.00
N SER A 169 -20.80 4.89 -2.60
CA SER A 169 -19.64 5.05 -1.72
C SER A 169 -18.47 4.13 -2.04
N ILE A 170 -17.28 4.56 -1.61
CA ILE A 170 -16.04 3.78 -1.55
C ILE A 170 -15.45 3.93 -0.14
N ASN A 171 -15.35 2.83 0.61
CA ASN A 171 -14.84 2.84 1.97
C ASN A 171 -13.30 2.78 1.97
N ILE A 172 -12.66 3.83 2.49
CA ILE A 172 -11.20 3.92 2.59
C ILE A 172 -10.80 3.88 4.06
N GLY A 173 -9.85 3.02 4.40
CA GLY A 173 -9.37 2.88 5.78
C GLY A 173 -8.01 3.54 6.00
N THR A 174 -7.70 3.82 7.26
CA THR A 174 -6.34 4.17 7.68
C THR A 174 -6.08 3.70 9.12
N ILE A 175 -4.82 3.45 9.43
CA ILE A 175 -4.35 3.08 10.76
C ILE A 175 -3.66 4.29 11.37
N VAL A 176 -3.97 4.63 12.61
CA VAL A 176 -3.42 5.81 13.27
C VAL A 176 -2.96 5.51 14.70
N PRO A 177 -1.83 6.10 15.14
CA PRO A 177 -1.47 6.08 16.55
C PRO A 177 -2.41 7.01 17.33
N ALA A 178 -2.92 6.57 18.47
CA ALA A 178 -3.89 7.35 19.26
C ALA A 178 -3.46 7.65 20.69
N ARG A 179 -2.32 7.09 21.14
CA ARG A 179 -1.83 7.20 22.52
C ARG A 179 -0.37 7.64 22.56
N GLY A 180 0.04 8.16 23.71
CA GLY A 180 1.43 8.54 23.99
C GLY A 180 1.97 9.66 23.09
N GLU A 181 3.28 9.67 22.89
CA GLU A 181 4.00 10.70 22.12
C GLU A 181 3.59 10.75 20.63
N LEU A 182 3.04 9.66 20.10
CA LEU A 182 2.61 9.56 18.71
C LEU A 182 1.18 10.05 18.47
N ALA A 183 0.40 10.37 19.50
CA ALA A 183 -0.99 10.81 19.36
C ALA A 183 -1.12 12.08 18.49
N GLY A 184 -0.17 13.02 18.60
CA GLY A 184 -0.13 14.23 17.78
C GLY A 184 0.02 13.92 16.28
N ILE A 185 0.81 12.90 15.93
CA ILE A 185 0.97 12.44 14.55
C ILE A 185 -0.34 11.85 14.04
N GLY A 186 -1.01 11.02 14.85
CA GLY A 186 -2.32 10.45 14.49
C GLY A 186 -3.37 11.52 14.22
N GLN A 187 -3.44 12.56 15.05
CA GLN A 187 -4.37 13.68 14.83
C GLN A 187 -4.05 14.45 13.55
N ALA A 188 -2.77 14.69 13.26
CA ALA A 188 -2.36 15.35 12.03
C ALA A 188 -2.76 14.54 10.77
N ILE A 189 -2.57 13.21 10.81
CA ILE A 189 -3.00 12.30 9.72
C ILE A 189 -4.53 12.32 9.58
N LYS A 190 -5.28 12.13 10.68
CA LYS A 190 -6.75 12.17 10.70
C LYS A 190 -7.27 13.47 10.07
N ALA A 191 -6.72 14.61 10.47
CA ALA A 191 -7.15 15.93 10.01
C ALA A 191 -6.93 16.11 8.50
N VAL A 192 -5.73 15.80 7.99
CA VAL A 192 -5.40 15.94 6.56
C VAL A 192 -6.26 15.05 5.68
N LEU A 193 -6.39 13.77 6.02
CA LEU A 193 -7.16 12.82 5.20
C LEU A 193 -8.65 13.18 5.20
N THR A 194 -9.19 13.55 6.36
CA THR A 194 -10.60 13.99 6.48
C THR A 194 -10.84 15.23 5.62
N ALA A 195 -9.97 16.24 5.71
CA ALA A 195 -10.07 17.45 4.92
C ALA A 195 -9.97 17.16 3.41
N TYR A 196 -8.98 16.36 3.01
CA TYR A 196 -8.75 16.04 1.60
C TYR A 196 -9.93 15.28 0.99
N PHE A 197 -10.43 14.22 1.63
CA PHE A 197 -11.57 13.48 1.10
C PHE A 197 -12.89 14.26 1.19
N ALA A 198 -13.04 15.18 2.14
CA ALA A 198 -14.16 16.11 2.15
C ALA A 198 -14.17 17.02 0.90
N GLU A 199 -13.02 17.52 0.46
CA GLU A 199 -12.93 18.28 -0.79
C GLU A 199 -13.20 17.41 -2.03
N VAL A 200 -12.68 16.18 -2.06
CA VAL A 200 -12.98 15.24 -3.17
C VAL A 200 -14.48 14.96 -3.24
N ASN A 201 -15.13 14.74 -2.09
CA ASN A 201 -16.56 14.49 -2.02
C ASN A 201 -17.40 15.73 -2.39
N SER A 202 -16.96 16.94 -2.01
CA SER A 202 -17.65 18.18 -2.37
C SER A 202 -17.62 18.44 -3.88
N GLN A 203 -16.63 17.89 -4.59
CA GLN A 203 -16.49 17.93 -6.04
C GLN A 203 -17.21 16.78 -6.78
N GLY A 204 -18.09 16.04 -6.09
CA GLY A 204 -18.87 14.94 -6.67
C GLY A 204 -18.29 13.54 -6.45
N GLY A 205 -17.18 13.44 -5.70
CA GLY A 205 -16.55 12.16 -5.38
C GLY A 205 -15.88 11.50 -6.58
N ILE A 206 -15.86 10.17 -6.59
CA ILE A 206 -15.24 9.36 -7.65
C ILE A 206 -16.33 8.57 -8.37
N TYR A 207 -16.60 8.91 -9.63
CA TYR A 207 -17.67 8.27 -10.41
C TYR A 207 -19.02 8.26 -9.67
N ASN A 208 -19.40 9.41 -9.10
CA ASN A 208 -20.59 9.62 -8.25
C ASN A 208 -20.60 8.83 -6.93
N ARG A 209 -19.45 8.30 -6.50
CA ARG A 209 -19.29 7.66 -5.20
C ARG A 209 -18.54 8.55 -4.23
N LYS A 210 -19.08 8.73 -3.03
CA LYS A 210 -18.39 9.41 -1.94
C LYS A 210 -17.31 8.50 -1.35
N ILE A 211 -16.16 9.08 -1.04
CA ILE A 211 -15.14 8.41 -0.25
C ILE A 211 -15.54 8.49 1.22
N GLU A 212 -15.75 7.34 1.85
CA GLU A 212 -16.05 7.21 3.27
C GLU A 212 -14.78 6.81 4.01
N LEU A 213 -14.16 7.76 4.72
CA LEU A 213 -12.91 7.53 5.44
C LEU A 213 -13.18 6.91 6.81
N LYS A 214 -12.46 5.83 7.12
CA LYS A 214 -12.58 5.05 8.35
C LYS A 214 -11.24 4.93 9.05
N PHE A 215 -11.25 4.85 10.37
CA PHE A 215 -10.04 4.84 11.20
C PHE A 215 -10.02 3.63 12.12
N VAL A 216 -8.85 3.01 12.23
CA VAL A 216 -8.53 2.04 13.29
C VAL A 216 -7.25 2.47 13.99
N GLU A 217 -7.15 2.19 15.28
CA GLU A 217 -6.03 2.62 16.11
C GLU A 217 -5.04 1.48 16.36
N ILE A 218 -3.75 1.83 16.47
CA ILE A 218 -2.72 0.89 16.91
C ILE A 218 -3.00 0.47 18.36
N ALA A 219 -2.91 -0.84 18.60
CA ALA A 219 -3.04 -1.43 19.92
C ALA A 219 -1.67 -1.60 20.59
N GLU A 220 -1.66 -2.16 21.80
CA GLU A 220 -0.45 -2.30 22.62
C GLU A 220 0.60 -3.23 22.01
N THR A 221 0.19 -4.19 21.17
CA THR A 221 1.09 -5.15 20.52
C THR A 221 0.82 -5.27 19.02
N PRO A 222 1.82 -5.70 18.22
CA PRO A 222 1.62 -5.96 16.80
C PRO A 222 0.52 -7.00 16.52
N THR A 223 0.46 -8.07 17.32
CA THR A 223 -0.56 -9.12 17.18
C THR A 223 -1.97 -8.60 17.41
N ILE A 224 -2.19 -7.83 18.49
CA ILE A 224 -3.51 -7.24 18.77
C ILE A 224 -3.86 -6.21 17.69
N THR A 225 -2.88 -5.43 17.24
CA THR A 225 -3.08 -4.46 16.14
C THR A 225 -3.55 -5.18 14.87
N ALA A 226 -2.90 -6.26 14.46
CA ALA A 226 -3.31 -7.04 13.29
C ALA A 226 -4.72 -7.64 13.43
N ALA A 227 -5.07 -8.15 14.62
CA ALA A 227 -6.42 -8.66 14.88
C ALA A 227 -7.48 -7.55 14.77
N ASN A 228 -7.22 -6.38 15.34
CA ASN A 228 -8.12 -5.22 15.26
C ASN A 228 -8.25 -4.71 13.82
N VAL A 229 -7.15 -4.65 13.06
CA VAL A 229 -7.16 -4.23 11.66
C VAL A 229 -7.92 -5.22 10.79
N ARG A 230 -7.77 -6.53 11.02
CA ARG A 230 -8.55 -7.56 10.32
C ARG A 230 -10.04 -7.36 10.53
N ARG A 231 -10.45 -7.26 11.80
CA ARG A 231 -11.85 -7.03 12.16
C ARG A 231 -12.36 -5.72 11.56
N PHE A 232 -11.58 -4.65 11.63
CA PHE A 232 -11.93 -3.36 11.03
C PHE A 232 -12.16 -3.46 9.52
N ILE A 233 -11.27 -4.14 8.78
CA ILE A 233 -11.44 -4.35 7.33
C ILE A 233 -12.73 -5.10 7.02
N GLN A 234 -13.07 -6.10 7.84
CA GLN A 234 -14.27 -6.92 7.67
C GLN A 234 -15.54 -6.17 8.06
N ASP A 235 -15.57 -5.53 9.23
CA ASP A 235 -16.75 -4.87 9.79
C ASP A 235 -17.07 -3.58 9.01
N GLU A 236 -16.06 -2.77 8.71
CA GLU A 236 -16.23 -1.51 7.95
C GLU A 236 -16.19 -1.71 6.44
N GLN A 237 -16.04 -2.96 5.97
CA GLN A 237 -15.95 -3.32 4.55
C GLN A 237 -14.93 -2.42 3.84
N VAL A 238 -13.68 -2.40 4.29
CA VAL A 238 -12.68 -1.47 3.74
C VAL A 238 -12.24 -1.91 2.35
N PHE A 239 -12.38 -1.03 1.36
CA PHE A 239 -11.96 -1.31 -0.02
C PHE A 239 -10.44 -1.22 -0.17
N ALA A 240 -9.84 -0.12 0.30
CA ALA A 240 -8.40 0.14 0.26
C ALA A 240 -7.95 0.94 1.49
N MET A 241 -6.68 0.83 1.84
CA MET A 241 -6.05 1.60 2.91
C MET A 241 -5.22 2.74 2.32
N THR A 242 -5.16 3.88 3.01
CA THR A 242 -4.21 4.96 2.68
C THR A 242 -3.53 5.51 3.91
N SER A 243 -2.26 5.88 3.79
CA SER A 243 -1.50 6.56 4.85
C SER A 243 -1.54 5.83 6.19
N ALA A 244 -1.67 4.49 6.15
CA ALA A 244 -1.74 3.68 7.35
C ALA A 244 -0.42 3.79 8.10
N PHE A 245 -0.45 4.27 9.34
CA PHE A 245 0.73 4.29 10.20
C PHE A 245 1.04 2.86 10.62
N THR A 246 2.19 2.34 10.17
CA THR A 246 2.59 0.95 10.42
C THR A 246 3.88 0.83 11.21
N ALA A 247 4.57 1.93 11.51
CA ALA A 247 5.83 1.89 12.24
C ALA A 247 5.71 1.09 13.54
N GLY A 248 6.49 -0.01 13.63
CA GLY A 248 6.51 -0.92 14.78
C GLY A 248 5.51 -2.09 14.69
N VAL A 249 4.66 -2.11 13.67
CA VAL A 249 3.70 -3.19 13.34
C VAL A 249 3.75 -3.55 11.84
N ASP A 250 4.85 -3.18 11.18
CA ASP A 250 5.01 -3.21 9.72
C ASP A 250 4.83 -4.62 9.16
N LYS A 251 5.45 -5.62 9.81
CA LYS A 251 5.45 -7.02 9.37
C LYS A 251 4.05 -7.61 9.42
N GLU A 252 3.37 -7.46 10.55
CA GLU A 252 2.04 -8.04 10.80
C GLU A 252 0.99 -7.38 9.93
N VAL A 253 1.00 -6.04 9.84
CA VAL A 253 0.04 -5.30 9.01
C VAL A 253 0.28 -5.57 7.53
N THR A 254 1.53 -5.54 7.06
CA THR A 254 1.84 -5.83 5.64
C THR A 254 1.44 -7.25 5.28
N ALA A 255 1.77 -8.25 6.10
CA ALA A 255 1.35 -9.63 5.86
C ALA A 255 -0.18 -9.75 5.78
N LEU A 256 -0.91 -9.10 6.69
CA LEU A 256 -2.36 -9.07 6.70
C LEU A 256 -2.95 -8.43 5.43
N MET A 257 -2.39 -7.34 4.92
CA MET A 257 -2.85 -6.73 3.66
C MET A 257 -2.66 -7.66 2.48
N GLY A 258 -1.57 -8.44 2.48
CA GLY A 258 -1.32 -9.47 1.47
C GLY A 258 -2.34 -10.61 1.53
N GLU A 259 -2.64 -11.09 2.74
CA GLU A 259 -3.61 -12.16 2.99
C GLU A 259 -5.04 -11.75 2.61
N LEU A 260 -5.47 -10.54 3.01
CA LEU A 260 -6.81 -10.04 2.74
C LEU A 260 -6.97 -9.41 1.35
N GLY A 261 -5.89 -9.31 0.59
CA GLY A 261 -5.84 -8.68 -0.72
C GLY A 261 -6.25 -7.21 -0.72
N VAL A 262 -5.95 -6.44 0.34
CA VAL A 262 -6.37 -5.03 0.47
C VAL A 262 -5.27 -4.09 -0.04
N PRO A 263 -5.52 -3.32 -1.12
CA PRO A 263 -4.56 -2.32 -1.59
C PRO A 263 -4.27 -1.30 -0.50
N THR A 264 -2.99 -1.06 -0.20
CA THR A 264 -2.53 -0.12 0.83
C THR A 264 -1.56 0.88 0.20
N ILE A 265 -1.99 2.13 0.10
CA ILE A 265 -1.29 3.19 -0.62
C ILE A 265 -0.59 4.11 0.40
N GLY A 266 0.72 4.22 0.26
CA GLY A 266 1.58 5.07 1.07
C GLY A 266 1.50 4.79 2.57
N PRO A 267 1.64 3.54 3.06
CA PRO A 267 1.76 3.32 4.49
C PRO A 267 2.95 4.11 5.06
N LEU A 268 2.77 4.69 6.24
CA LEU A 268 3.76 5.54 6.90
C LEU A 268 4.69 4.64 7.73
N THR A 269 5.86 4.38 7.16
CA THR A 269 6.91 3.54 7.74
C THR A 269 8.30 4.06 7.37
N LEU A 270 9.29 3.72 8.20
CA LEU A 270 10.70 3.89 7.91
C LEU A 270 11.31 2.64 7.24
N TYR A 271 10.61 1.51 7.26
CA TYR A 271 11.10 0.20 6.84
C TYR A 271 10.16 -0.45 5.82
N PRO A 272 10.02 0.12 4.61
CA PRO A 272 9.26 -0.50 3.55
C PRO A 272 9.83 -1.88 3.21
N GLN A 273 8.96 -2.84 2.85
CA GLN A 273 9.40 -4.17 2.44
C GLN A 273 10.22 -4.10 1.14
N VAL A 274 11.48 -4.54 1.21
CA VAL A 274 12.39 -4.65 0.06
C VAL A 274 12.71 -6.08 -0.33
N SER A 275 12.40 -7.06 0.53
CA SER A 275 12.69 -8.48 0.30
C SER A 275 11.63 -9.16 -0.56
N HIS A 276 12.07 -10.03 -1.47
CA HIS A 276 11.19 -10.82 -2.33
C HIS A 276 10.63 -12.07 -1.61
N PRO A 277 9.40 -12.50 -1.94
CA PRO A 277 8.45 -11.84 -2.84
C PRO A 277 7.87 -10.56 -2.23
N LEU A 278 7.82 -9.48 -3.01
CA LEU A 278 7.23 -8.22 -2.58
C LEU A 278 5.71 -8.39 -2.41
N ASN A 279 5.13 -7.79 -1.37
CA ASN A 279 3.68 -7.77 -1.25
C ASN A 279 3.05 -6.88 -2.34
N ARG A 280 2.35 -7.50 -3.29
CA ARG A 280 1.71 -6.80 -4.42
C ARG A 280 0.66 -5.77 -4.00
N HIS A 281 0.08 -5.90 -2.81
CA HIS A 281 -1.00 -5.06 -2.34
C HIS A 281 -0.50 -3.78 -1.65
N VAL A 282 0.80 -3.64 -1.38
CA VAL A 282 1.34 -2.50 -0.63
C VAL A 282 2.22 -1.64 -1.53
N PHE A 283 1.92 -0.35 -1.58
CA PHE A 283 2.59 0.64 -2.43
C PHE A 283 3.18 1.74 -1.55
N TYR A 284 4.46 1.63 -1.22
CA TYR A 284 5.19 2.60 -0.41
C TYR A 284 5.45 3.90 -1.18
N LEU A 285 5.36 5.02 -0.48
CA LEU A 285 5.63 6.33 -1.08
C LEU A 285 7.14 6.56 -1.27
N LEU A 286 7.92 6.25 -0.23
CA LEU A 286 9.33 6.61 -0.11
C LEU A 286 10.18 5.37 0.22
N SER A 287 11.49 5.46 -0.01
CA SER A 287 12.42 4.31 0.07
C SER A 287 12.85 3.88 1.47
N GLY A 288 12.37 4.57 2.52
CA GLY A 288 12.74 4.26 3.91
C GLY A 288 14.23 4.37 4.21
N MET A 289 14.66 3.76 5.31
CA MET A 289 16.04 3.81 5.79
C MET A 289 17.01 3.06 4.89
N ASP A 290 16.60 1.92 4.34
CA ASP A 290 17.42 1.12 3.42
C ASP A 290 17.78 1.91 2.17
N GLY A 291 16.79 2.50 1.48
CA GLY A 291 17.05 3.31 0.29
C GLY A 291 17.88 4.55 0.59
N GLN A 292 17.61 5.21 1.73
CA GLN A 292 18.41 6.35 2.19
C GLN A 292 19.88 5.98 2.46
N ALA A 293 20.12 4.80 3.05
CA ALA A 293 21.47 4.31 3.28
C ALA A 293 22.18 3.91 1.98
N ARG A 294 21.47 3.27 1.04
CA ARG A 294 21.99 2.97 -0.31
C ARG A 294 22.35 4.25 -1.08
N ALA A 295 21.55 5.30 -0.94
CA ALA A 295 21.82 6.61 -1.52
C ALA A 295 23.09 7.24 -0.92
N LEU A 296 23.28 7.15 0.40
CA LEU A 296 24.52 7.61 1.05
C LEU A 296 25.74 6.83 0.59
N VAL A 297 25.64 5.50 0.44
CA VAL A 297 26.73 4.68 -0.12
C VAL A 297 27.09 5.14 -1.53
N GLN A 298 26.09 5.34 -2.38
CA GLN A 298 26.30 5.81 -3.75
C GLN A 298 26.94 7.21 -3.77
N PHE A 299 26.43 8.13 -2.95
CA PHE A 299 26.97 9.47 -2.81
C PHE A 299 28.42 9.48 -2.31
N ALA A 300 28.73 8.65 -1.31
CA ALA A 300 30.07 8.49 -0.75
C ALA A 300 31.02 7.95 -1.83
N SER A 301 30.64 6.88 -2.54
CA SER A 301 31.47 6.22 -3.54
C SER A 301 31.94 7.12 -4.68
N GLN A 302 31.16 8.15 -5.04
CA GLN A 302 31.51 9.13 -6.07
C GLN A 302 32.57 10.15 -5.64
N ARG A 303 32.85 10.26 -4.33
CA ARG A 303 33.76 11.25 -3.73
C ARG A 303 35.04 10.64 -3.19
N LEU A 304 35.21 9.33 -3.31
CA LEU A 304 36.40 8.65 -2.84
C LEU A 304 37.50 8.71 -3.90
N PRO A 305 38.74 9.05 -3.52
CA PRO A 305 39.91 8.77 -4.36
C PRO A 305 39.94 7.27 -4.71
N GLU A 306 40.59 6.89 -5.82
CA GLU A 306 40.74 5.48 -6.25
C GLU A 306 41.33 4.55 -5.15
N GLN A 307 41.95 5.13 -4.12
CA GLN A 307 42.50 4.45 -2.96
C GLN A 307 41.39 4.00 -2.01
N LYS A 308 41.08 2.70 -2.09
CA LYS A 308 40.06 1.96 -1.33
C LYS A 308 40.34 1.92 0.18
N THR A 309 40.15 3.01 0.91
CA THR A 309 40.38 3.03 2.37
C THR A 309 39.41 2.15 3.15
N GLY A 310 38.27 1.72 2.57
CA GLY A 310 37.28 0.89 3.26
C GLY A 310 36.28 1.74 4.07
N ALA A 311 35.18 1.14 4.52
CA ALA A 311 34.16 1.84 5.31
C ALA A 311 33.84 1.14 6.63
N LEU A 312 33.43 1.91 7.63
CA LEU A 312 32.85 1.40 8.87
C LEU A 312 31.33 1.56 8.82
N ILE A 313 30.61 0.57 9.34
CA ILE A 313 29.20 0.69 9.70
C ILE A 313 29.14 0.64 11.22
N VAL A 314 28.60 1.68 11.84
CA VAL A 314 28.45 1.79 13.29
C VAL A 314 26.96 1.88 13.58
N TYR A 315 26.43 0.93 14.36
CA TYR A 315 24.99 0.77 14.50
C TYR A 315 24.57 0.30 15.89
N PRO A 316 23.42 0.73 16.41
CA PRO A 316 22.87 0.18 17.63
C PRO A 316 22.40 -1.25 17.35
N GLU A 317 22.74 -2.19 18.23
CA GLU A 317 22.31 -3.58 18.13
C GLU A 317 20.79 -3.70 18.20
N GLY A 318 20.21 -4.50 17.30
CA GLY A 318 18.76 -4.70 17.18
C GLY A 318 18.32 -4.96 15.73
N GLU A 319 17.10 -5.47 15.56
CA GLU A 319 16.56 -5.90 14.26
C GLU A 319 16.50 -4.76 13.24
N MET A 320 16.09 -3.56 13.66
CA MET A 320 15.96 -2.38 12.78
C MET A 320 17.28 -1.99 12.09
N SER A 321 18.41 -2.11 12.80
CA SER A 321 19.73 -1.76 12.25
C SER A 321 20.30 -2.85 11.36
N ALA A 322 19.88 -4.11 11.55
CA ALA A 322 20.41 -5.25 10.81
C ALA A 322 20.07 -5.15 9.31
N GLY A 323 18.82 -4.82 8.97
CA GLY A 323 18.38 -4.62 7.58
C GLY A 323 19.16 -3.50 6.87
N VAL A 324 19.25 -2.33 7.52
CA VAL A 324 19.97 -1.17 6.97
C VAL A 324 21.48 -1.46 6.82
N THR A 325 22.07 -2.18 7.78
CA THR A 325 23.48 -2.61 7.72
C THR A 325 23.73 -3.52 6.53
N GLU A 326 22.83 -4.47 6.28
CA GLU A 326 22.95 -5.36 5.13
C GLU A 326 22.75 -4.61 3.81
N ALA A 327 21.79 -3.68 3.76
CA ALA A 327 21.59 -2.81 2.59
C ALA A 327 22.86 -1.99 2.25
N ILE A 328 23.58 -1.49 3.26
CA ILE A 328 24.87 -0.80 3.07
C ILE A 328 25.93 -1.76 2.52
N LYS A 329 26.09 -2.94 3.12
CA LYS A 329 27.07 -3.94 2.67
C LYS A 329 26.82 -4.36 1.22
N GLU A 330 25.59 -4.73 0.89
CA GLU A 330 25.20 -5.11 -0.47
C GLU A 330 25.47 -3.98 -1.47
N GLN A 331 25.11 -2.74 -1.13
CA GLN A 331 25.34 -1.60 -2.02
C GLN A 331 26.83 -1.34 -2.23
N CYS A 332 27.62 -1.49 -1.18
CA CYS A 332 29.07 -1.39 -1.22
C CYS A 332 29.74 -2.50 -2.02
N GLN A 333 29.13 -3.70 -2.09
CA GLN A 333 29.59 -4.79 -2.97
C GLN A 333 29.22 -4.54 -4.43
N LYS A 334 28.01 -4.02 -4.70
CA LYS A 334 27.53 -3.72 -6.05
C LYS A 334 28.28 -2.57 -6.71
N LYS A 335 28.74 -1.59 -5.93
CA LYS A 335 29.45 -0.41 -6.44
C LYS A 335 30.96 -0.58 -6.22
N SER A 336 31.76 -0.39 -7.27
CA SER A 336 33.20 -0.26 -7.13
C SER A 336 33.50 1.02 -6.33
N GLY A 337 33.90 0.90 -5.06
CA GLY A 337 34.35 2.08 -4.30
C GLY A 337 34.43 1.94 -2.78
N CYS A 338 33.63 1.08 -2.15
CA CYS A 338 33.59 1.03 -0.68
C CYS A 338 34.78 0.31 -0.02
N GLY A 339 35.61 -0.43 -0.76
CA GLY A 339 36.66 -1.27 -0.19
C GLY A 339 36.11 -2.31 0.81
N GLN A 340 36.93 -2.74 1.77
CA GLN A 340 36.48 -3.64 2.84
C GLN A 340 35.58 -2.89 3.83
N VAL A 341 34.35 -3.38 4.01
CA VAL A 341 33.37 -2.87 4.98
C VAL A 341 33.50 -3.63 6.30
N GLN A 342 33.60 -2.92 7.41
CA GLN A 342 33.60 -3.50 8.76
C GLN A 342 32.41 -2.97 9.56
N ALA A 343 31.68 -3.86 10.23
CA ALA A 343 30.48 -3.51 10.97
C ALA A 343 30.74 -3.61 12.48
N HIS A 344 30.34 -2.58 13.23
CA HIS A 344 30.54 -2.46 14.66
C HIS A 344 29.21 -2.11 15.35
N GLY A 345 28.63 -3.12 16.01
CA GLY A 345 27.46 -2.95 16.86
C GLY A 345 27.81 -2.30 18.21
N TYR A 346 26.85 -1.59 18.80
CA TYR A 346 26.89 -1.16 20.19
C TYR A 346 25.55 -1.37 20.90
N PRO A 347 25.53 -1.63 22.23
CA PRO A 347 24.28 -1.75 22.97
C PRO A 347 23.55 -0.41 23.04
N ARG A 348 22.29 -0.36 22.57
CA ARG A 348 21.48 0.88 22.53
C ARG A 348 21.28 1.52 23.91
N ALA A 349 21.22 0.73 24.98
CA ALA A 349 21.01 1.23 26.34
C ALA A 349 22.27 1.88 26.95
N SER A 350 23.44 1.69 26.35
CA SER A 350 24.72 2.12 26.92
C SER A 350 25.71 2.50 25.82
N PHE A 351 25.47 3.64 25.17
CA PHE A 351 26.40 4.18 24.17
C PHE A 351 27.67 4.74 24.83
N ASP A 352 28.79 4.02 24.70
CA ASP A 352 30.12 4.43 25.17
C ASP A 352 30.95 4.98 24.01
N ALA A 353 30.81 6.29 23.75
CA ALA A 353 31.56 6.98 22.71
C ALA A 353 33.09 6.88 22.90
N PRO A 354 33.68 7.11 24.10
CA PRO A 354 35.12 7.00 24.30
C PRO A 354 35.69 5.62 23.90
N SER A 355 35.06 4.53 24.34
CA SER A 355 35.54 3.17 24.02
C SER A 355 35.35 2.84 22.55
N LEU A 356 34.22 3.24 21.96
CA LEU A 356 33.94 3.03 20.55
C LEU A 356 34.96 3.77 19.68
N VAL A 357 35.19 5.06 19.93
CA VAL A 357 36.15 5.87 19.18
C VAL A 357 37.57 5.32 19.27
N ARG A 358 38.05 4.92 20.46
CA ARG A 358 39.38 4.29 20.61
C ARG A 358 39.55 3.06 19.72
N LYS A 359 38.49 2.25 19.57
CA LYS A 359 38.50 1.06 18.71
C LYS A 359 38.45 1.44 17.22
N LEU A 360 37.56 2.35 16.85
CA LEU A 360 37.35 2.71 15.44
C LEU A 360 38.52 3.49 14.85
N SER A 361 39.16 4.38 15.62
CA SER A 361 40.27 5.21 15.12
C SER A 361 41.52 4.39 14.73
N GLN A 362 41.68 3.19 15.29
CA GLN A 362 42.79 2.27 14.96
C GLN A 362 42.64 1.61 13.58
N THR A 363 41.45 1.69 12.96
CA THR A 363 41.17 1.04 11.67
C THR A 363 41.66 1.85 10.46
N ASN A 364 42.09 3.10 10.67
CA ASN A 364 42.45 4.07 9.63
C ASN A 364 41.37 4.29 8.55
N LYS A 365 40.09 4.02 8.88
CA LYS A 365 38.96 4.27 7.98
C LYS A 365 38.51 5.72 8.11
N GLU A 366 38.24 6.35 6.97
CA GLU A 366 37.80 7.74 6.87
C GLU A 366 36.31 7.87 6.54
N ILE A 367 35.61 6.75 6.33
CA ILE A 367 34.18 6.70 6.02
C ILE A 367 33.47 5.93 7.12
N VAL A 368 32.48 6.56 7.73
CA VAL A 368 31.66 5.94 8.76
C VAL A 368 30.19 6.13 8.40
N PHE A 369 29.50 5.04 8.08
CA PHE A 369 28.05 4.99 8.06
C PHE A 369 27.55 4.80 9.48
N PHE A 370 26.89 5.82 10.04
CA PHE A 370 26.44 5.84 11.42
C PHE A 370 24.91 5.74 11.47
N LEU A 371 24.41 4.68 12.10
CA LEU A 371 22.97 4.36 12.18
C LEU A 371 22.37 4.68 13.56
N GLY A 372 23.10 5.43 14.38
CA GLY A 372 22.64 5.93 15.67
C GLY A 372 21.89 7.26 15.58
N THR A 373 21.57 7.82 16.75
CA THR A 373 20.92 9.14 16.85
C THR A 373 21.92 10.27 16.60
N GLY A 374 21.43 11.49 16.37
CA GLY A 374 22.30 12.66 16.27
C GLY A 374 23.03 13.01 17.57
N GLU A 375 22.44 12.71 18.73
CA GLU A 375 23.12 12.89 20.03
C GLU A 375 24.29 11.92 20.19
N GLU A 376 24.09 10.65 19.80
CA GLU A 376 25.15 9.64 19.79
C GLU A 376 26.24 10.02 18.77
N ALA A 377 25.87 10.50 17.58
CA ALA A 377 26.81 11.00 16.57
C ALA A 377 27.63 12.19 17.09
N LEU A 378 26.99 13.15 17.77
CA LEU A 378 27.67 14.30 18.37
C LEU A 378 28.68 13.87 19.44
N ALA A 379 28.29 12.94 20.32
CA ALA A 379 29.17 12.38 21.33
C ALA A 379 30.36 11.64 20.69
N LEU A 380 30.12 10.85 19.64
CA LEU A 380 31.17 10.18 18.88
C LEU A 380 32.16 11.18 18.28
N MET A 381 31.68 12.24 17.62
CA MET A 381 32.54 13.25 17.01
C MET A 381 33.38 14.01 18.04
N LYS A 382 32.81 14.35 19.20
CA LYS A 382 33.55 15.01 20.30
C LYS A 382 34.68 14.16 20.85
N GLU A 383 34.48 12.85 20.98
CA GLU A 383 35.55 11.94 21.41
C GLU A 383 36.58 11.70 20.30
N ALA A 384 36.15 11.64 19.04
CA ALA A 384 37.00 11.44 17.87
C ALA A 384 37.97 12.62 17.66
N GLU A 385 37.52 13.86 17.88
CA GLU A 385 38.34 15.07 17.87
C GLU A 385 39.53 14.97 18.86
N LYS A 386 39.31 14.42 20.06
CA LYS A 386 40.37 14.27 21.08
C LYS A 386 41.50 13.35 20.59
N LEU A 387 41.20 12.41 19.70
CA LEU A 387 42.16 11.50 19.07
C LEU A 387 42.64 12.00 17.70
N ARG A 388 42.26 13.21 17.29
CA ARG A 388 42.54 13.77 15.95
C ARG A 388 42.06 12.88 14.80
N TRP A 389 40.98 12.15 15.03
CA TRP A 389 40.34 11.31 14.02
C TRP A 389 39.02 11.97 13.59
N SER A 390 38.96 12.42 12.34
CA SER A 390 37.82 13.20 11.83
C SER A 390 37.27 12.61 10.53
N PRO A 391 36.67 11.39 10.57
CA PRO A 391 36.12 10.73 9.39
C PRO A 391 34.90 11.48 8.85
N SER A 392 34.53 11.20 7.61
CA SER A 392 33.23 11.59 7.07
C SER A 392 32.13 10.68 7.62
N LEU A 393 31.09 11.30 8.17
CA LEU A 393 29.96 10.64 8.82
C LEU A 393 28.74 10.67 7.89
N TYR A 394 28.18 9.51 7.57
CA TYR A 394 27.01 9.36 6.71
C TYR A 394 25.85 8.77 7.51
N MET A 395 24.74 9.51 7.63
CA MET A 395 23.61 9.14 8.47
C MET A 395 22.29 9.25 7.72
N PRO A 396 21.48 8.18 7.65
CA PRO A 396 20.13 8.27 7.10
C PRO A 396 19.20 9.01 8.07
N GLY A 397 18.39 9.94 7.55
CA GLY A 397 17.44 10.72 8.32
C GLY A 397 18.01 11.95 9.04
N ALA A 398 17.19 12.54 9.90
CA ALA A 398 17.54 13.76 10.63
C ALA A 398 18.40 13.45 11.87
N ALA A 399 19.42 14.27 12.11
CA ALA A 399 20.25 14.20 13.31
C ALA A 399 19.79 15.17 14.44
N GLY A 400 18.68 15.89 14.25
CA GLY A 400 18.26 16.95 15.17
C GLY A 400 19.17 18.19 15.14
N SER A 401 18.77 19.28 15.80
CA SER A 401 19.52 20.56 15.74
C SER A 401 20.85 20.54 16.50
N GLY A 402 20.99 19.66 17.52
CA GLY A 402 22.21 19.54 18.31
C GLY A 402 23.43 19.10 17.50
N ILE A 403 23.23 18.50 16.32
CA ILE A 403 24.32 18.11 15.41
C ILE A 403 25.15 19.32 14.94
N LEU A 404 24.58 20.53 14.97
CA LEU A 404 25.28 21.78 14.63
C LEU A 404 26.37 22.17 15.63
N ASP A 405 26.42 21.52 16.80
CA ASP A 405 27.46 21.71 17.81
C ASP A 405 28.62 20.71 17.66
N ALA A 406 28.70 20.04 16.50
CA ALA A 406 29.81 19.17 16.16
C ALA A 406 31.14 19.96 16.11
N PRO A 407 32.27 19.31 16.43
CA PRO A 407 33.58 19.95 16.32
C PRO A 407 33.90 20.41 14.89
N LEU A 408 34.61 21.53 14.74
CA LEU A 408 34.94 22.12 13.43
C LEU A 408 35.80 21.20 12.54
N SER A 409 36.49 20.18 13.09
CA SER A 409 37.21 19.20 12.26
C SER A 409 36.29 18.31 11.39
N PHE A 410 34.99 18.33 11.69
CA PHE A 410 33.91 17.69 10.95
C PHE A 410 33.14 18.65 10.03
N ASP A 411 33.61 19.89 9.86
CA ASP A 411 32.99 20.85 8.93
C ASP A 411 32.93 20.25 7.52
N ARG A 412 31.73 20.25 6.93
CA ARG A 412 31.44 19.62 5.62
C ARG A 412 31.81 18.13 5.51
N LYS A 413 31.91 17.43 6.63
CA LYS A 413 32.13 15.97 6.71
C LYS A 413 30.94 15.18 7.24
N ILE A 414 29.86 15.85 7.61
CA ILE A 414 28.62 15.23 8.05
C ILE A 414 27.65 15.24 6.86
N PHE A 415 27.10 14.07 6.52
CA PHE A 415 26.19 13.87 5.40
C PHE A 415 24.92 13.17 5.89
N LEU A 416 23.79 13.86 5.79
CA LEU A 416 22.47 13.36 6.14
C LEU A 416 21.69 13.05 4.86
N SER A 417 20.91 11.97 4.83
CA SER A 417 19.98 11.73 3.73
C SER A 417 18.53 11.95 4.11
N PHE A 418 17.75 12.46 3.15
CA PHE A 418 16.31 12.73 3.30
C PHE A 418 15.55 12.20 2.09
N PRO A 419 14.39 11.55 2.29
CA PRO A 419 13.63 10.98 1.18
C PRO A 419 12.80 12.03 0.41
N THR A 420 12.76 13.28 0.90
CA THR A 420 12.12 14.43 0.27
C THR A 420 12.90 15.70 0.61
N ALA A 421 12.78 16.75 -0.21
CA ALA A 421 13.32 18.08 0.03
C ALA A 421 12.32 19.17 -0.38
N PRO A 422 12.51 20.43 0.06
CA PRO A 422 11.67 21.55 -0.41
C PRO A 422 11.64 21.69 -1.95
N ALA A 423 12.69 21.23 -2.64
CA ALA A 423 12.74 21.22 -4.11
C ALA A 423 11.69 20.31 -4.77
N ASP A 424 11.14 19.33 -4.06
CA ASP A 424 10.03 18.48 -4.54
C ASP A 424 8.68 19.21 -4.52
N GLN A 425 8.60 20.31 -3.76
CA GLN A 425 7.36 21.04 -3.55
C GLN A 425 7.16 22.04 -4.69
N THR A 426 6.39 21.63 -5.67
CA THR A 426 5.92 22.53 -6.74
C THR A 426 5.08 23.66 -6.13
N MET A 427 5.10 24.84 -6.78
CA MET A 427 4.29 25.98 -6.34
C MET A 427 2.80 25.63 -6.27
N GLU A 428 2.30 24.86 -7.25
CA GLU A 428 0.93 24.38 -7.28
C GLU A 428 0.65 23.44 -6.08
N GLY A 429 1.44 22.37 -5.93
CA GLY A 429 1.22 21.38 -4.88
C GLY A 429 1.27 21.96 -3.46
N ILE A 430 2.21 22.88 -3.18
CA ILE A 430 2.29 23.52 -1.87
C ILE A 430 1.16 24.51 -1.63
N ASN A 431 0.69 25.23 -2.66
CA ASN A 431 -0.42 26.16 -2.54
C ASN A 431 -1.75 25.42 -2.36
N GLU A 432 -1.96 24.30 -3.04
CA GLU A 432 -3.10 23.41 -2.82
C GLU A 432 -3.14 22.91 -1.36
N PHE A 433 -2.02 22.39 -0.86
CA PHE A 433 -1.93 21.93 0.52
C PHE A 433 -2.17 23.07 1.53
N ARG A 434 -1.59 24.25 1.31
CA ARG A 434 -1.81 25.43 2.18
C ARG A 434 -3.26 25.90 2.15
N ALA A 435 -3.91 25.89 1.00
CA ALA A 435 -5.32 26.24 0.87
C ALA A 435 -6.21 25.24 1.63
N LEU A 436 -5.94 23.94 1.51
CA LEU A 436 -6.60 22.90 2.30
C LEU A 436 -6.38 23.14 3.81
N ALA A 437 -5.13 23.40 4.20
CA ALA A 437 -4.73 23.63 5.58
C ALA A 437 -5.44 24.84 6.20
N ALA A 438 -5.53 25.95 5.46
CA ALA A 438 -6.23 27.14 5.90
C ALA A 438 -7.75 26.92 6.00
N LYS A 439 -8.36 26.32 4.97
CA LYS A 439 -9.83 26.09 4.92
C LYS A 439 -10.31 25.16 6.04
N HIS A 440 -9.56 24.08 6.30
CA HIS A 440 -9.92 23.06 7.29
C HIS A 440 -9.24 23.24 8.65
N LYS A 441 -8.46 24.31 8.83
CA LYS A 441 -7.73 24.63 10.07
C LYS A 441 -6.86 23.45 10.53
N LEU A 442 -6.08 22.90 9.60
CA LEU A 442 -5.19 21.78 9.89
C LEU A 442 -4.15 22.17 10.95
N PRO A 443 -3.72 21.23 11.81
CA PRO A 443 -2.74 21.52 12.83
C PRO A 443 -1.39 21.90 12.19
N THR A 444 -0.60 22.72 12.88
CA THR A 444 0.67 23.24 12.35
C THR A 444 1.88 22.36 12.65
N ASN A 445 1.70 21.28 13.41
CA ASN A 445 2.75 20.32 13.77
C ASN A 445 2.82 19.14 12.76
N HIS A 446 3.92 18.38 12.80
CA HIS A 446 4.10 17.18 11.98
C HIS A 446 3.90 17.37 10.47
N LEU A 447 4.30 18.52 9.91
CA LEU A 447 4.12 18.86 8.49
C LEU A 447 4.59 17.74 7.54
N ALA A 448 5.73 17.11 7.79
CA ALA A 448 6.23 16.02 6.94
C ALA A 448 5.27 14.82 6.87
N MET A 449 4.63 14.47 7.98
CA MET A 449 3.60 13.41 8.03
C MET A 449 2.34 13.84 7.30
N GLN A 450 1.94 15.11 7.45
CA GLN A 450 0.79 15.66 6.73
C GLN A 450 1.00 15.66 5.20
N LEU A 451 2.16 16.10 4.73
CA LEU A 451 2.50 16.11 3.30
C LEU A 451 2.57 14.68 2.74
N SER A 452 3.10 13.73 3.51
CA SER A 452 3.14 12.32 3.11
C SER A 452 1.73 11.73 3.00
N ALA A 453 0.87 11.99 3.99
CA ALA A 453 -0.52 11.51 3.98
C ALA A 453 -1.35 12.12 2.84
N TYR A 454 -1.21 13.44 2.62
CA TYR A 454 -1.85 14.13 1.50
C TYR A 454 -1.37 13.56 0.15
N SER A 455 -0.07 13.32 -0.01
CA SER A 455 0.50 12.75 -1.24
C SER A 455 0.01 11.32 -1.51
N ALA A 456 -0.05 10.47 -0.49
CA ALA A 456 -0.62 9.12 -0.59
C ALA A 456 -2.11 9.15 -0.95
N ALA A 457 -2.88 10.08 -0.38
CA ALA A 457 -4.29 10.26 -0.72
C ALA A 457 -4.49 10.76 -2.17
N ARG A 458 -3.60 11.64 -2.67
CA ARG A 458 -3.56 12.03 -4.09
C ARG A 458 -3.31 10.86 -5.01
N ILE A 459 -2.35 10.00 -4.68
CA ILE A 459 -2.04 8.78 -5.46
C ILE A 459 -3.26 7.86 -5.48
N LEU A 460 -3.90 7.62 -4.33
CA LEU A 460 -5.11 6.80 -4.25
C LEU A 460 -6.25 7.38 -5.11
N VAL A 461 -6.56 8.67 -4.97
CA VAL A 461 -7.62 9.32 -5.76
C VAL A 461 -7.34 9.24 -7.25
N GLU A 462 -6.10 9.49 -7.67
CA GLU A 462 -5.70 9.37 -9.07
C GLU A 462 -5.82 7.93 -9.56
N GLY A 463 -5.41 6.95 -8.76
CA GLY A 463 -5.58 5.52 -9.06
C GLY A 463 -7.04 5.13 -9.24
N LEU A 464 -7.91 5.58 -8.32
CA LEU A 464 -9.35 5.35 -8.41
C LEU A 464 -9.97 6.00 -9.66
N LYS A 465 -9.54 7.23 -10.01
CA LYS A 465 -9.98 7.90 -11.24
C LYS A 465 -9.56 7.10 -12.47
N ARG A 466 -8.30 6.71 -12.59
CA ARG A 466 -7.78 5.98 -13.76
C ARG A 466 -8.36 4.58 -13.92
N ALA A 467 -8.66 3.90 -12.82
CA ALA A 467 -9.21 2.55 -12.84
C ALA A 467 -10.68 2.48 -13.36
N GLY A 468 -11.37 3.61 -13.44
CA GLY A 468 -12.69 3.71 -14.06
C GLY A 468 -13.88 3.45 -13.12
N LYS A 469 -15.10 3.59 -13.66
CA LYS A 469 -16.36 3.43 -12.90
C LYS A 469 -16.53 2.03 -12.32
N ASP A 470 -16.09 1.01 -13.04
CA ASP A 470 -16.17 -0.41 -12.65
C ASP A 470 -14.94 -0.80 -11.83
N ILE A 471 -14.69 -0.06 -10.75
CA ILE A 471 -13.54 -0.21 -9.87
C ILE A 471 -13.55 -1.56 -9.14
N SER A 472 -12.36 -2.15 -9.01
CA SER A 472 -12.07 -3.30 -8.15
C SER A 472 -10.68 -3.12 -7.55
N ARG A 473 -10.36 -3.86 -6.49
CA ARG A 473 -9.04 -3.89 -5.86
C ARG A 473 -7.98 -4.30 -6.88
N GLU A 474 -8.28 -5.29 -7.72
CA GLU A 474 -7.39 -5.74 -8.79
C GLU A 474 -7.14 -4.63 -9.82
N LYS A 475 -8.19 -3.96 -10.31
CA LYS A 475 -8.02 -2.83 -11.25
C LYS A 475 -7.26 -1.67 -10.62
N LEU A 476 -7.48 -1.40 -9.33
CA LEU A 476 -6.70 -0.38 -8.62
C LEU A 476 -5.22 -0.77 -8.58
N ILE A 477 -4.90 -2.03 -8.29
CA ILE A 477 -3.51 -2.53 -8.27
C ILE A 477 -2.89 -2.44 -9.67
N GLU A 478 -3.54 -2.96 -10.71
CA GLU A 478 -3.06 -2.88 -12.11
C GLU A 478 -2.85 -1.41 -12.53
N THR A 479 -3.75 -0.52 -12.13
CA THR A 479 -3.65 0.91 -12.41
C THR A 479 -2.47 1.55 -11.70
N LEU A 480 -2.28 1.25 -10.40
CA LEU A 480 -1.16 1.75 -9.62
C LEU A 480 0.17 1.21 -10.16
N GLU A 481 0.24 -0.04 -10.58
CA GLU A 481 1.42 -0.63 -11.24
C GLU A 481 1.80 0.07 -12.55
N GLY A 482 0.85 0.75 -13.20
CA GLY A 482 1.08 1.58 -14.38
C GLY A 482 1.55 3.01 -14.08
N PHE A 483 1.69 3.42 -12.81
CA PHE A 483 2.16 4.77 -12.48
C PHE A 483 3.63 4.94 -12.86
N ASN A 484 3.91 5.90 -13.73
CA ASN A 484 5.26 6.25 -14.17
C ASN A 484 5.46 7.76 -14.07
N ASN A 485 6.46 8.18 -13.29
CA ASN A 485 6.82 9.58 -13.04
C ASN A 485 5.62 10.45 -12.63
N TYR A 486 4.71 9.89 -11.82
CA TYR A 486 3.55 10.64 -11.31
C TYR A 486 4.00 11.70 -10.31
N LEU A 487 3.63 12.96 -10.55
CA LEU A 487 3.98 14.09 -9.70
C LEU A 487 2.86 14.35 -8.69
N THR A 488 3.15 14.14 -7.41
CA THR A 488 2.27 14.55 -6.30
C THR A 488 2.33 16.06 -6.04
N GLY A 489 3.35 16.73 -6.60
CA GLY A 489 3.67 18.13 -6.37
C GLY A 489 4.31 18.42 -5.01
N LEU A 490 4.58 17.41 -4.19
CA LEU A 490 5.08 17.53 -2.80
C LEU A 490 6.16 16.49 -2.43
N THR A 491 6.37 15.49 -3.28
CA THR A 491 7.36 14.42 -3.13
C THR A 491 8.11 14.26 -4.44
N PRO A 492 9.24 13.53 -4.47
CA PRO A 492 9.82 13.09 -5.73
C PRO A 492 8.79 12.33 -6.58
N ALA A 493 9.03 12.28 -7.88
CA ALA A 493 8.15 11.60 -8.83
C ALA A 493 7.98 10.12 -8.45
N ILE A 494 6.73 9.65 -8.50
CA ILE A 494 6.34 8.32 -8.08
C ILE A 494 6.23 7.40 -9.29
N THR A 495 6.97 6.30 -9.24
CA THR A 495 6.88 5.22 -10.22
C THR A 495 6.66 3.90 -9.48
N TYR A 496 5.67 3.13 -9.93
CA TYR A 496 5.39 1.79 -9.45
C TYR A 496 5.51 0.79 -10.60
N GLY A 497 5.41 -0.50 -10.27
CA GLY A 497 5.41 -1.59 -11.23
C GLY A 497 5.17 -2.93 -10.53
N THR A 498 4.98 -3.99 -11.31
CA THR A 498 4.77 -5.36 -10.80
C THR A 498 5.83 -5.79 -9.78
N ASN A 499 7.09 -5.42 -10.03
CA ASN A 499 8.24 -5.68 -9.16
C ASN A 499 8.81 -4.40 -8.49
N ARG A 500 8.05 -3.31 -8.47
CA ARG A 500 8.45 -2.04 -7.85
C ARG A 500 7.32 -1.49 -6.98
N ARG A 501 7.42 -1.71 -5.68
CA ARG A 501 6.45 -1.27 -4.67
C ARG A 501 6.86 0.01 -3.94
N ILE A 502 8.03 0.55 -4.23
CA ILE A 502 8.51 1.82 -3.67
C ILE A 502 8.46 2.89 -4.77
N GLY A 503 7.67 3.94 -4.50
CA GLY A 503 7.40 5.02 -5.43
C GLY A 503 8.63 5.83 -5.79
N ALA A 504 9.19 6.52 -4.79
CA ALA A 504 10.46 7.25 -4.91
C ALA A 504 11.60 6.41 -4.33
N MET A 505 12.53 6.00 -5.18
CA MET A 505 13.73 5.23 -4.80
C MET A 505 14.96 6.13 -4.81
N GLY A 506 15.44 6.50 -3.63
CA GLY A 506 16.60 7.36 -3.47
C GLY A 506 16.48 8.33 -2.32
N ALA A 507 17.39 9.30 -2.28
CA ALA A 507 17.38 10.36 -1.30
C ALA A 507 18.12 11.61 -1.78
N TYR A 508 17.78 12.75 -1.20
CA TYR A 508 18.66 13.92 -1.18
C TYR A 508 19.75 13.71 -0.14
N VAL A 509 20.95 14.20 -0.41
CA VAL A 509 22.03 14.25 0.56
C VAL A 509 22.31 15.70 0.93
N VAL A 510 22.35 15.98 2.22
CA VAL A 510 22.59 17.28 2.82
C VAL A 510 23.89 17.20 3.61
N THR A 511 24.73 18.22 3.50
CA THR A 511 25.92 18.40 4.35
C THR A 511 25.73 19.58 5.30
N ILE A 512 26.62 19.72 6.27
CA ILE A 512 26.54 20.74 7.31
C ILE A 512 27.75 21.67 7.20
N ASP A 513 27.49 22.97 7.09
CA ASP A 513 28.49 24.03 7.25
C ASP A 513 28.44 24.47 8.72
N LEU A 514 29.40 23.99 9.52
CA LEU A 514 29.44 24.22 10.96
C LEU A 514 29.89 25.65 11.29
N GLN A 515 30.60 26.30 10.38
CA GLN A 515 30.99 27.70 10.55
C GLN A 515 29.76 28.62 10.49
N LYS A 516 28.87 28.37 9.52
CA LYS A 516 27.63 29.12 9.35
C LYS A 516 26.43 28.54 10.11
N ARG A 517 26.59 27.34 10.67
CA ARG A 517 25.54 26.57 11.35
C ARG A 517 24.32 26.32 10.46
N GLU A 518 24.56 25.97 9.21
CA GLU A 518 23.51 25.76 8.20
C GLU A 518 23.59 24.39 7.52
N PHE A 519 22.44 23.92 7.05
CA PHE A 519 22.31 22.71 6.23
C PHE A 519 22.37 23.08 4.75
N LEU A 520 23.23 22.39 4.00
CA LEU A 520 23.45 22.64 2.57
C LEU A 520 23.13 21.39 1.76
N LEU A 521 22.40 21.53 0.65
CA LEU A 521 22.27 20.42 -0.30
C LEU A 521 23.65 20.07 -0.87
N ALA A 522 24.03 18.80 -0.73
CA ALA A 522 25.34 18.33 -1.16
C ALA A 522 25.34 17.87 -2.64
N GLY A 523 24.18 17.85 -3.28
CA GLY A 523 24.01 17.48 -4.68
C GLY A 523 22.55 17.28 -5.10
N PRO A 524 22.31 16.83 -6.35
CA PRO A 524 20.99 16.44 -6.81
C PRO A 524 20.50 15.16 -6.12
N TRP A 525 19.25 14.78 -6.40
CA TRP A 525 18.66 13.51 -5.98
C TRP A 525 19.55 12.31 -6.36
N VAL A 526 19.85 11.45 -5.38
CA VAL A 526 20.61 10.22 -5.58
C VAL A 526 19.64 9.06 -5.77
N ASN A 527 19.47 8.64 -7.02
CA ASN A 527 18.62 7.51 -7.38
C ASN A 527 19.32 6.18 -7.07
N THR A 528 18.59 5.26 -6.41
CA THR A 528 19.09 3.94 -5.97
C THR A 528 18.49 2.77 -6.74
N ASN A 529 17.75 3.04 -7.81
CA ASN A 529 17.18 2.01 -8.68
C ASN A 529 18.25 1.31 -9.52
#